data_AF-A0A3P7DK55-F1
#
_entry.id   AF-A0A3P7DK55-F1
#
_cell.length_a   1.000
_cell.length_b   1.000
_cell.length_c   1.000
_cell.angle_alpha   90.00
_cell.angle_beta   90.00
_cell.angle_gamma   90.00
#
_symmetry.space_group_name_H-M   'P 1'
#
loop_
_entity.id
_entity.type
_entity.pdbx_description
1 polymer ?
#
loop_
_entity_poly.entity_id
_entity_poly.type
_entity_poly.pdbx_seq_one_letter_code
_entity_poly.pdbx_strand_id
1 'polypeptide(L)'
;MAIVVTTSGLFALTLLAKATDGSIGDRHQIFLTCIETCIRRYNCPQKYDEIGWIFGECFRCRYSCKWKTVEYFNDVLHLSVPQFYGKWPFLAIWLPFIVPIPIQEFASVMFSIMNLLTTLSMYRTVKRLRNSSRLKIVWTVNAMIGIIMW
;
A
#
# COMPACT_ATOMS: atom_id res chain seq x y z
N MET A 1 38.91 15.43 -13.22
CA MET A 1 37.92 16.51 -13.38
C MET A 1 36.48 16.02 -13.26
N ALA A 2 36.03 14.99 -14.00
CA ALA A 2 34.63 14.52 -13.95
C ALA A 2 34.16 14.02 -12.56
N ILE A 3 35.01 13.31 -11.82
CA ILE A 3 34.67 12.79 -10.48
C ILE A 3 34.41 13.94 -9.48
N VAL A 4 35.24 14.98 -9.50
CA VAL A 4 35.08 16.14 -8.60
C VAL A 4 33.81 16.93 -8.92
N VAL A 5 33.48 17.10 -10.20
CA VAL A 5 32.25 17.79 -10.62
C VAL A 5 31.00 17.01 -10.20
N THR A 6 31.02 15.67 -10.34
CA THR A 6 29.89 14.82 -9.94
C THR A 6 29.71 14.75 -8.42
N THR A 7 30.79 14.66 -7.64
CA THR A 7 30.71 14.69 -6.17
C THR A 7 30.22 16.04 -5.65
N SER A 8 30.69 17.15 -6.22
CA SER A 8 30.22 18.50 -5.86
C SER A 8 28.76 18.72 -6.23
N GLY A 9 28.31 18.20 -7.37
CA GLY A 9 26.92 18.24 -7.79
C GLY A 9 25.98 17.45 -6.87
N LEU A 10 26.37 16.23 -6.48
CA LEU A 10 25.61 15.42 -5.51
C LEU A 10 25.54 16.10 -4.14
N PHE A 11 26.65 16.66 -3.65
CA PHE A 11 26.66 17.40 -2.39
C PHE A 11 25.75 18.65 -2.44
N ALA A 12 25.80 19.41 -3.54
CA ALA A 12 24.88 20.54 -3.74
C ALA A 12 23.40 20.08 -3.72
N LEU A 13 23.07 18.97 -4.40
CA LEU A 13 21.72 18.39 -4.36
C LEU A 13 21.28 18.00 -2.94
N THR A 14 22.19 17.47 -2.11
CA THR A 14 21.87 17.18 -0.70
C THR A 14 21.63 18.43 0.14
N LEU A 15 22.31 19.55 -0.15
CA LEU A 15 22.08 20.83 0.52
C LEU A 15 20.76 21.51 0.06
N LEU A 16 20.34 21.24 -1.18
CA LEU A 16 19.05 21.65 -1.74
C LEU A 16 17.88 20.80 -1.24
N ALA A 17 18.14 19.62 -0.68
CA ALA A 17 17.10 18.74 -0.15
C ALA A 17 16.51 19.35 1.13
N LYS A 18 15.27 19.82 1.04
CA LYS A 18 14.50 20.27 2.22
C LYS A 18 14.30 19.07 3.15
N ALA A 19 14.55 19.26 4.45
CA ALA A 19 14.23 18.26 5.45
C ALA A 19 12.75 17.86 5.31
N THR A 20 12.51 16.57 5.12
CA THR A 20 11.16 16.02 5.00
C THR A 20 10.71 15.59 6.39
N ASP A 21 9.57 16.09 6.80
CA ASP A 21 8.93 15.67 8.03
C ASP A 21 8.19 14.35 7.81
N GLY A 22 8.26 13.46 8.78
CA GLY A 22 7.38 12.29 8.83
C GLY A 22 5.90 12.70 8.85
N SER A 23 5.02 11.78 8.46
CA SER A 23 3.59 12.08 8.40
C SER A 23 3.07 12.54 9.76
N ILE A 24 2.15 13.51 9.76
CA ILE A 24 1.63 14.14 10.99
C ILE A 24 1.05 13.09 11.96
N GLY A 25 0.37 12.07 11.43
CA GLY A 25 -0.20 10.99 12.24
C GLY A 25 0.85 10.15 12.96
N ASP A 26 2.03 9.94 12.37
CA ASP A 26 3.11 9.14 12.97
C ASP A 26 3.73 9.82 14.18
N ARG A 27 3.69 11.16 14.23
CA ARG A 27 4.24 11.97 15.32
C ARG A 27 3.21 12.28 16.41
N HIS A 28 1.94 11.94 16.20
CA HIS A 28 0.88 12.33 17.13
C HIS A 28 0.91 11.47 18.41
N GLN A 29 0.82 12.11 19.58
CA GLN A 29 0.96 11.44 20.87
C GLN A 29 -0.06 10.31 21.06
N ILE A 30 -1.32 10.50 20.64
CA ILE A 30 -2.36 9.45 20.72
C ILE A 30 -1.95 8.19 19.96
N PHE A 31 -1.35 8.37 18.78
CA PHE A 31 -0.88 7.26 17.97
C PHE A 31 0.30 6.56 18.66
N LEU A 32 1.30 7.33 19.09
CA LEU A 32 2.51 6.81 19.74
C LEU A 32 2.21 6.05 21.05
N THR A 33 1.39 6.61 21.93
CA THR A 33 0.99 5.96 23.19
C THR A 33 0.17 4.68 22.93
N CYS A 34 -0.66 4.69 21.88
CA CYS A 34 -1.42 3.50 21.48
C CYS A 34 -0.49 2.40 20.95
N ILE A 35 0.50 2.74 20.11
CA ILE A 35 1.50 1.81 19.59
C ILE A 35 2.35 1.21 20.71
N GLU A 36 2.76 2.02 21.69
CA GLU A 36 3.47 1.52 22.87
C GLU A 36 2.64 0.49 23.64
N THR A 37 1.33 0.74 23.76
CA THR A 37 0.40 -0.23 24.35
C THR A 37 0.34 -1.51 23.54
N CYS A 38 0.35 -1.44 22.20
CA CYS A 38 0.39 -2.61 21.33
C CYS A 38 1.66 -3.45 21.54
N ILE A 39 2.83 -2.80 21.58
CA ILE A 39 4.13 -3.45 21.80
C ILE A 39 4.11 -4.20 23.13
N ARG A 40 3.65 -3.56 24.21
CA ARG A 40 3.59 -4.16 25.55
C ARG A 40 2.55 -5.28 25.66
N ARG A 41 1.38 -5.12 25.04
CA ARG A 41 0.24 -6.05 25.18
C ARG A 41 0.38 -7.31 24.34
N TYR A 42 0.91 -7.18 23.12
CA TYR A 42 0.95 -8.26 22.13
C TYR A 42 2.38 -8.70 21.76
N ASN A 43 3.40 -8.19 22.46
CA ASN A 43 4.82 -8.41 22.14
C ASN A 43 5.15 -8.06 20.68
N CYS A 44 4.60 -6.95 20.19
CA CYS A 44 4.87 -6.49 18.83
C CYS A 44 6.32 -5.99 18.67
N PRO A 45 6.88 -6.06 17.45
CA PRO A 45 8.19 -5.51 17.16
C PRO A 45 8.34 -4.05 17.57
N GLN A 46 9.52 -3.68 18.09
CA GLN A 46 9.79 -2.28 18.45
C GLN A 46 9.98 -1.41 17.21
N LYS A 47 10.63 -1.94 16.16
CA LYS A 47 10.80 -1.19 14.93
C LYS A 47 9.54 -1.29 14.07
N TYR A 48 9.16 -0.18 13.46
CA TYR A 48 7.89 -0.03 12.72
C TYR A 48 7.89 -0.72 11.35
N ASP A 49 9.08 -1.01 10.81
CA ASP A 49 9.38 -1.64 9.52
C ASP A 49 9.53 -3.17 9.62
N GLU A 50 9.46 -3.73 10.84
CA GLU A 50 9.51 -5.17 11.03
C GLU A 50 8.23 -5.86 10.56
N ILE A 51 8.42 -7.00 9.89
CA ILE A 51 7.38 -7.81 9.26
C ILE A 51 6.26 -8.21 10.25
N GLY A 52 6.57 -8.32 11.55
CA GLY A 52 5.60 -8.69 12.59
C GLY A 52 4.39 -7.74 12.69
N TRP A 53 4.51 -6.48 12.24
CA TRP A 53 3.38 -5.53 12.22
C TRP A 53 2.29 -5.87 11.21
N ILE A 54 2.56 -6.77 10.26
CA ILE A 54 1.62 -7.14 9.19
C ILE A 54 0.65 -8.23 9.66
N PHE A 55 0.99 -8.96 10.73
CA PHE A 55 0.28 -10.17 11.14
C PHE A 55 -0.52 -9.99 12.43
N GLY A 56 -1.65 -10.70 12.48
CA GLY A 56 -2.43 -10.94 13.70
C GLY A 56 -2.78 -9.70 14.52
N GLU A 57 -2.59 -9.80 15.82
CA GLU A 57 -2.95 -8.76 16.79
C GLU A 57 -2.12 -7.47 16.63
N CYS A 58 -0.87 -7.58 16.19
CA CYS A 58 -0.02 -6.41 15.97
C CYS A 58 -0.56 -5.52 14.85
N PHE A 59 -0.99 -6.13 13.73
CA PHE A 59 -1.70 -5.37 12.70
C PHE A 59 -3.00 -4.79 13.25
N ARG A 60 -3.84 -5.60 13.92
CA ARG A 60 -5.16 -5.17 14.41
C ARG A 60 -5.04 -3.99 15.37
N CYS A 61 -4.07 -4.06 16.27
CA CYS A 61 -3.79 -3.01 17.22
C CYS A 61 -3.29 -1.74 16.53
N ARG A 62 -2.29 -1.83 15.62
CA ARG A 62 -1.81 -0.67 14.84
C ARG A 62 -2.91 -0.04 14.00
N TYR A 63 -3.76 -0.86 13.38
CA TYR A 63 -4.93 -0.41 12.63
C TYR A 63 -5.91 0.36 13.52
N SER A 64 -6.24 -0.17 14.69
CA SER A 64 -7.08 0.52 15.68
C SER A 64 -6.46 1.84 16.15
N CYS A 65 -5.14 1.89 16.36
CA CYS A 65 -4.44 3.11 16.74
C CYS A 65 -4.52 4.22 15.68
N LYS A 66 -4.47 3.84 14.39
CA LYS A 66 -4.70 4.80 13.29
C LYS A 66 -6.10 5.38 13.40
N TRP A 67 -7.15 4.54 13.42
CA TRP A 67 -8.53 5.01 13.45
C TRP A 67 -8.86 5.82 14.71
N LYS A 68 -8.32 5.46 15.88
CA LYS A 68 -8.45 6.26 17.10
C LYS A 68 -7.85 7.67 16.94
N THR A 69 -6.71 7.77 16.27
CA THR A 69 -6.09 9.06 15.98
C THR A 69 -6.90 9.84 14.94
N VAL A 70 -7.46 9.18 13.93
CA VAL A 70 -8.36 9.80 12.94
C VAL A 70 -9.61 10.39 13.61
N GLU A 71 -10.26 9.63 14.48
CA GLU A 71 -11.42 10.05 15.26
C GLU A 71 -11.09 11.29 16.11
N TYR A 72 -9.93 11.30 16.79
CA TYR A 72 -9.48 12.47 17.54
C TYR A 72 -9.24 13.71 16.66
N PHE A 73 -8.63 13.54 15.48
CA PHE A 73 -8.41 14.66 14.54
C PHE A 73 -9.72 15.25 14.04
N ASN A 74 -10.69 14.39 13.71
CA ASN A 74 -11.98 14.82 13.18
C ASN A 74 -12.87 15.44 14.27
N ASP A 75 -13.00 14.75 15.41
CA ASP A 75 -14.02 15.04 16.41
C ASP A 75 -13.56 16.04 17.47
N VAL A 76 -12.27 16.03 17.83
CA VAL A 76 -11.70 16.90 18.88
C VAL A 76 -10.96 18.10 18.29
N LEU A 77 -10.09 17.87 17.30
CA LEU A 77 -9.29 18.96 16.71
C LEU A 77 -10.00 19.68 15.55
N HIS A 78 -11.03 19.07 14.97
CA HIS A 78 -11.69 19.54 13.74
C HIS A 78 -10.70 19.80 12.58
N LEU A 79 -9.69 18.94 12.46
CA LEU A 79 -8.67 18.99 11.42
C LEU A 79 -8.90 17.90 10.37
N SER A 80 -8.31 18.09 9.20
CA SER A 80 -8.27 17.06 8.18
C SER A 80 -7.60 15.78 8.72
N VAL A 81 -8.08 14.64 8.24
CA VAL A 81 -7.50 13.33 8.56
C VAL A 81 -5.97 13.37 8.34
N PRO A 82 -5.15 12.86 9.26
CA PRO A 82 -3.70 12.84 9.07
C PRO A 82 -3.27 11.62 8.25
N GLN A 83 -2.13 11.75 7.57
CA GLN A 83 -1.44 10.60 6.96
C GLN A 83 -0.63 9.83 8.02
N PHE A 84 -0.47 8.53 7.80
CA PHE A 84 0.38 7.64 8.59
C PHE A 84 1.31 6.88 7.64
N TYR A 85 2.63 6.93 7.89
CA TYR A 85 3.67 6.32 7.06
C TYR A 85 3.55 6.69 5.57
N GLY A 86 3.21 7.95 5.29
CA GLY A 86 3.02 8.48 3.93
C GLY A 86 1.73 8.04 3.22
N LYS A 87 0.80 7.38 3.93
CA LYS A 87 -0.46 6.88 3.36
C LYS A 87 -1.67 7.38 4.13
N TRP A 88 -2.78 7.51 3.42
CA TRP A 88 -4.08 7.74 4.05
C TRP A 88 -4.58 6.45 4.74
N PRO A 89 -5.31 6.55 5.86
CA PRO A 89 -5.89 5.38 6.50
C PRO A 89 -6.98 4.78 5.60
N PHE A 90 -6.79 3.51 5.21
CA PHE A 90 -7.76 2.74 4.43
C PHE A 90 -8.53 1.77 5.32
N LEU A 91 -9.76 1.44 4.90
CA LEU A 91 -10.56 0.40 5.55
C LEU A 91 -9.96 -0.99 5.21
N ALA A 92 -9.59 -1.74 6.25
CA ALA A 92 -9.07 -3.09 6.08
C ALA A 92 -10.18 -4.12 6.31
N ILE A 93 -10.33 -5.07 5.39
CA ILE A 93 -11.27 -6.20 5.50
C ILE A 93 -10.51 -7.44 5.97
N TRP A 94 -11.08 -8.10 6.98
CA TRP A 94 -10.52 -9.30 7.59
C TRP A 94 -11.29 -10.53 7.11
N LEU A 95 -10.61 -11.41 6.38
CA LEU A 95 -11.15 -12.67 5.89
C LEU A 95 -10.31 -13.83 6.46
N PRO A 96 -10.41 -14.13 7.77
CA PRO A 96 -9.51 -15.07 8.44
C PRO A 96 -9.54 -16.48 7.85
N PHE A 97 -10.64 -16.87 7.20
CA PHE A 97 -10.79 -18.17 6.55
C PHE A 97 -10.17 -18.25 5.15
N ILE A 98 -9.80 -17.12 4.54
CA ILE A 98 -9.33 -17.05 3.15
C ILE A 98 -7.87 -16.61 3.10
N VAL A 99 -7.50 -15.58 3.88
CA VAL A 99 -6.15 -15.01 3.86
C VAL A 99 -5.72 -14.67 5.29
N PRO A 100 -4.52 -15.07 5.75
CA PRO A 100 -4.03 -14.72 7.09
C PRO A 100 -3.69 -13.22 7.25
N ILE A 101 -3.75 -12.46 6.16
CA ILE A 101 -3.36 -11.05 6.07
C ILE A 101 -4.61 -10.23 5.71
N PRO A 102 -4.88 -9.12 6.43
CA PRO A 102 -6.00 -8.23 6.13
C PRO A 102 -5.83 -7.54 4.78
N ILE A 103 -6.93 -7.43 4.03
CA ILE A 103 -6.97 -6.76 2.73
C ILE A 103 -7.16 -5.26 2.97
N GLN A 104 -6.11 -4.46 2.75
CA GLN A 104 -6.11 -3.01 3.02
C GLN A 104 -6.78 -2.16 1.92
N GLU A 105 -6.89 -2.68 0.69
CA GLU A 105 -7.44 -1.95 -0.46
C GLU A 105 -8.47 -2.82 -1.19
N PHE A 106 -9.58 -3.14 -0.52
CA PHE A 106 -10.54 -4.12 -1.03
C PHE A 106 -11.07 -3.81 -2.44
N ALA A 107 -11.38 -2.55 -2.73
CA ALA A 107 -11.83 -2.13 -4.06
C ALA A 107 -10.76 -2.40 -5.12
N SER A 108 -9.49 -2.09 -4.83
CA SER A 108 -8.36 -2.35 -5.74
C SER A 108 -8.23 -3.85 -6.04
N VAL A 109 -8.34 -4.71 -5.01
CA VAL A 109 -8.31 -6.17 -5.18
C VAL A 109 -9.49 -6.67 -6.01
N MET A 110 -10.71 -6.17 -5.79
CA MET A 110 -11.89 -6.54 -6.59
C MET A 110 -11.74 -6.14 -8.05
N PHE A 111 -11.34 -4.90 -8.34
CA PHE A 111 -11.13 -4.43 -9.71
C PHE A 111 -9.97 -5.12 -10.41
N SER A 112 -8.90 -5.42 -9.67
CA SER A 112 -7.83 -6.29 -10.13
C SER A 112 -8.44 -7.63 -10.54
N ILE A 113 -9.08 -8.41 -9.65
CA ILE A 113 -9.68 -9.72 -10.01
C ILE A 113 -10.60 -9.63 -11.23
N MET A 114 -11.44 -8.59 -11.32
CA MET A 114 -12.30 -8.36 -12.49
C MET A 114 -11.50 -8.11 -13.78
N ASN A 115 -10.38 -7.38 -13.69
CA ASN A 115 -9.45 -7.20 -14.80
C ASN A 115 -8.85 -8.54 -15.25
N LEU A 116 -8.43 -9.41 -14.32
CA LEU A 116 -7.96 -10.77 -14.67
C LEU A 116 -9.03 -11.58 -15.39
N LEU A 117 -10.25 -11.58 -14.86
CA LEU A 117 -11.36 -12.34 -15.46
C LEU A 117 -11.67 -11.84 -16.87
N THR A 118 -11.58 -10.52 -17.09
CA THR A 118 -11.78 -9.88 -18.39
C THR A 118 -10.67 -10.28 -19.37
N THR A 119 -9.39 -10.20 -18.96
CA THR A 119 -8.25 -10.54 -19.83
C THR A 119 -8.18 -12.04 -20.12
N LEU A 120 -8.56 -12.90 -19.17
CA LEU A 120 -8.75 -14.34 -19.39
C LEU A 120 -9.88 -14.64 -20.36
N SER A 121 -11.03 -13.97 -20.21
CA SER A 121 -12.18 -14.12 -21.11
C SER A 121 -11.80 -13.69 -22.54
N MET A 122 -11.09 -12.57 -22.67
CA MET A 122 -10.53 -12.08 -23.92
C MET A 122 -9.57 -13.10 -24.54
N TYR A 123 -8.60 -13.62 -23.77
CA TYR A 123 -7.65 -14.63 -24.24
C TYR A 123 -8.36 -15.89 -24.77
N ARG A 124 -9.36 -16.40 -24.03
CA ARG A 124 -10.16 -17.56 -24.45
C ARG A 124 -10.93 -17.30 -25.75
N THR A 125 -11.49 -16.11 -25.89
CA THR A 125 -12.25 -15.70 -27.09
C THR A 125 -11.32 -15.58 -28.31
N VAL A 126 -10.18 -14.90 -28.16
CA VAL A 126 -9.18 -14.73 -29.24
C VAL A 126 -8.58 -16.07 -29.66
N LYS A 127 -8.33 -16.98 -28.71
CA LYS A 127 -7.82 -18.32 -28.99
C LYS A 127 -8.73 -19.12 -29.95
N ARG A 128 -10.06 -18.93 -29.84
CA ARG A 128 -11.08 -19.57 -30.67
C ARG A 128 -11.23 -18.97 -32.07
N LEU A 129 -10.69 -17.77 -32.33
CA LEU A 129 -10.73 -17.16 -33.66
C LEU A 129 -9.93 -17.97 -34.69
N ARG A 130 -10.37 -17.97 -35.96
CA ARG A 130 -9.65 -18.61 -37.06
C ARG A 130 -8.23 -18.05 -37.17
N ASN A 131 -7.24 -18.91 -37.41
CA ASN A 131 -5.83 -18.48 -37.55
C ASN A 131 -5.60 -17.45 -38.68
N SER A 132 -6.51 -17.36 -39.65
CA SER A 132 -6.46 -16.35 -40.72
C SER A 132 -6.88 -14.93 -40.30
N SER A 133 -7.28 -14.71 -39.04
CA SER A 133 -7.80 -13.41 -38.59
C SER A 133 -6.64 -12.42 -38.43
N ARG A 134 -6.65 -11.32 -39.18
CA ARG A 134 -5.53 -10.36 -39.32
C ARG A 134 -5.05 -9.70 -38.02
N LEU A 135 -5.76 -9.84 -36.90
CA LEU A 135 -5.39 -9.27 -35.60
C LEU A 135 -5.29 -10.31 -34.47
N LYS A 136 -5.40 -11.62 -34.76
CA LYS A 136 -5.40 -12.65 -33.72
C LYS A 136 -4.14 -12.59 -32.85
N ILE A 137 -2.96 -12.39 -33.46
CA ILE A 137 -1.69 -12.30 -32.73
C ILE A 137 -1.64 -11.07 -31.81
N VAL A 138 -2.06 -9.90 -32.31
CA VAL A 138 -2.09 -8.65 -31.55
C VAL A 138 -2.98 -8.78 -30.32
N TRP A 139 -4.20 -9.29 -30.51
CA TRP A 139 -5.13 -9.48 -29.41
C TRP A 139 -4.69 -10.59 -28.45
N THR A 140 -4.02 -11.64 -28.94
CA THR A 140 -3.45 -12.68 -28.06
C THR A 140 -2.36 -12.08 -27.16
N VAL A 141 -1.44 -11.29 -27.73
CA VAL A 141 -0.38 -10.61 -26.98
C VAL A 141 -0.97 -9.62 -25.97
N ASN A 142 -1.94 -8.79 -26.38
CA ASN A 142 -2.61 -7.85 -25.47
C ASN A 142 -3.29 -8.56 -24.29
N ALA A 143 -3.98 -9.69 -24.55
CA ALA A 143 -4.60 -10.48 -23.50
C ALA A 143 -3.56 -11.10 -22.56
N MET A 144 -2.44 -11.61 -23.10
CA MET A 144 -1.35 -12.15 -22.28
C MET A 144 -0.69 -11.08 -21.41
N ILE A 145 -0.44 -9.89 -21.95
CA ILE A 145 0.06 -8.73 -21.18
C ILE A 145 -0.92 -8.41 -20.05
N GLY A 146 -2.21 -8.32 -20.36
CA GLY A 146 -3.24 -8.04 -19.35
C GLY A 146 -3.39 -9.11 -18.26
N ILE A 147 -3.11 -10.39 -18.57
CA ILE A 147 -3.09 -11.48 -17.57
C ILE A 147 -1.86 -11.36 -16.67
N ILE A 148 -0.69 -11.01 -17.22
CA ILE A 148 0.56 -10.89 -16.48
C ILE A 148 0.58 -9.63 -15.60
N MET A 149 -0.01 -8.54 -16.06
CA MET A 149 0.01 -7.23 -15.39
C MET A 149 -1.15 -6.98 -14.42
N TRP A 150 -2.09 -7.93 -14.32
CA TRP A 150 -3.22 -7.86 -13.39
C TRP A 150 -2.76 -7.86 -11.93
#